data_AF-A0A412G5N0-F1
#
_entry.id   AF-A0A412G5N0-F1
#
_cell.length_a   1.000
_cell.length_b   1.000
_cell.length_c   1.000
_cell.angle_alpha   90.00
_cell.angle_beta   90.00
_cell.angle_gamma   90.00
#
_symmetry.space_group_name_H-M   'P 1'
#
loop_
_entity.id
_entity.type
_entity.pdbx_description
1 polymer ?
#
loop_
_entity_poly.entity_id
_entity_poly.type
_entity_poly.pdbx_seq_one_letter_code
_entity_poly.pdbx_strand_id
1 'polypeptide(L)'
;MKLTLTRYAVRPGKEQLTREWMAVLNQRQAEVQETLSDEKMALEAIFMEEDAKGMALIWVDLQGEGTDVQDSAHPIDQVHLAYWRECIDSSVPPVELTSVNCFADPKVQLALLAAAGMGED
;
A
#
# COMPACT_ATOMS: atom_id res chain seq x y z
N MET A 1 -11.74 2.58 -10.36
CA MET A 1 -10.72 1.96 -9.50
C MET A 1 -9.75 1.18 -10.37
N LYS A 2 -8.46 1.18 -10.05
CA LYS A 2 -7.42 0.37 -10.69
C LYS A 2 -6.83 -0.57 -9.64
N LEU A 3 -6.76 -1.87 -9.93
CA LEU A 3 -6.00 -2.84 -9.12
C LEU A 3 -4.56 -2.88 -9.64
N THR A 4 -3.60 -2.54 -8.80
CA THR A 4 -2.17 -2.59 -9.10
C THR A 4 -1.45 -3.55 -8.18
N LEU A 5 -0.35 -4.14 -8.68
CA LEU A 5 0.60 -4.86 -7.86
C LEU A 5 2.00 -4.41 -8.26
N THR A 6 2.75 -3.89 -7.30
CA THR A 6 4.09 -3.34 -7.56
C THR A 6 5.10 -3.86 -6.55
N ARG A 7 6.24 -4.36 -7.04
CA ARG A 7 7.35 -4.82 -6.19
C ARG A 7 8.42 -3.74 -6.09
N TYR A 8 8.80 -3.42 -4.85
CA TYR A 8 9.86 -2.46 -4.51
C TYR A 8 10.99 -3.18 -3.77
N ALA A 9 12.23 -2.98 -4.21
CA ALA A 9 13.39 -3.50 -3.51
C ALA A 9 13.65 -2.70 -2.23
N VAL A 10 14.02 -3.41 -1.16
CA VAL A 10 14.50 -2.79 0.08
C VAL A 10 16.02 -2.65 -0.01
N ARG A 11 16.55 -1.52 0.50
CA ARG A 11 18.00 -1.27 0.57
C ARG A 11 18.68 -2.35 1.43
N PRO A 12 19.83 -2.90 1.01
CA PRO A 12 20.59 -3.84 1.83
C PRO A 12 20.92 -3.27 3.21
N GLY A 13 20.67 -4.05 4.27
CA GLY A 13 20.92 -3.63 5.66
C GLY A 13 19.78 -2.83 6.30
N LYS A 14 18.68 -2.56 5.59
CA LYS A 14 17.48 -1.88 6.11
C LYS A 14 16.34 -2.86 6.44
N GLU A 15 16.60 -4.17 6.44
CA GLU A 15 15.59 -5.22 6.66
C GLU A 15 14.91 -5.07 8.03
N GLN A 16 15.69 -4.84 9.09
CA GLN A 16 15.15 -4.65 10.43
C GLN A 16 14.27 -3.40 10.53
N LEU A 17 14.70 -2.29 9.90
CA LEU A 17 13.93 -1.05 9.86
C LEU A 17 12.65 -1.21 9.04
N THR A 18 12.68 -2.01 7.98
CA THR A 18 11.50 -2.32 7.16
C THR A 18 10.47 -3.14 7.95
N ARG A 19 10.90 -4.07 8.80
CA ARG A 19 9.98 -4.78 9.71
C ARG A 19 9.40 -3.86 10.78
N GLU A 20 10.22 -2.97 11.33
CA GLU A 20 9.76 -1.96 12.28
C GLU A 20 8.69 -1.06 11.65
N TRP A 21 8.92 -0.61 10.42
CA TRP A 21 7.94 0.15 9.66
C TRP A 21 6.58 -0.56 9.57
N MET A 22 6.56 -1.82 9.13
CA MET A 22 5.31 -2.60 9.06
C MET A 22 4.68 -2.78 10.44
N ALA A 23 5.48 -2.93 11.50
CA ALA A 23 4.97 -3.00 12.88
C ALA A 23 4.31 -1.68 13.32
N VAL A 24 4.89 -0.52 12.95
CA VAL A 24 4.31 0.80 13.24
C VAL A 24 2.98 0.98 12.54
N LEU A 25 2.86 0.63 11.25
CA LEU A 25 1.59 0.72 10.52
C LEU A 25 0.52 -0.19 11.14
N ASN A 26 0.90 -1.43 11.50
CA ASN A 26 -0.01 -2.36 12.17
C ASN A 26 -0.45 -1.86 13.57
N GLN A 27 0.44 -1.20 14.30
CA GLN A 27 0.12 -0.67 15.63
C GLN A 27 -0.78 0.58 15.56
N ARG A 28 -0.59 1.41 14.52
CA ARG A 28 -1.34 2.65 14.29
C ARG A 28 -2.43 2.46 13.23
N GLN A 29 -3.02 1.28 13.19
CA GLN A 29 -3.92 0.87 12.11
C GLN A 29 -5.10 1.84 11.94
N ALA A 30 -5.72 2.29 13.03
CA ALA A 30 -6.85 3.22 12.97
C ALA A 30 -6.48 4.53 12.25
N GLU A 31 -5.28 5.07 12.51
CA GLU A 31 -4.79 6.27 11.82
C GLU A 31 -4.55 6.00 10.33
N VAL A 32 -4.03 4.82 9.97
CA VAL A 32 -3.89 4.40 8.55
C VAL A 32 -5.25 4.31 7.86
N GLN A 33 -6.28 3.78 8.53
CA GLN A 33 -7.62 3.70 7.93
C GLN A 33 -8.24 5.07 7.65
N GLU A 34 -7.93 6.07 8.47
CA GLU A 34 -8.44 7.43 8.28
C GLU A 34 -7.89 8.06 6.98
N THR A 35 -6.68 7.71 6.55
CA THR A 35 -6.07 8.27 5.34
C THR A 35 -6.66 7.69 4.05
N LEU A 36 -7.05 6.42 4.07
CA LEU A 36 -7.57 5.69 2.90
C LEU A 36 -8.78 6.38 2.24
N SER A 37 -9.66 6.99 3.05
CA SER A 37 -10.84 7.69 2.53
C SER A 37 -10.48 8.94 1.74
N ASP A 38 -9.53 9.73 2.25
CA ASP A 38 -9.06 10.97 1.60
C ASP A 38 -8.26 10.68 0.32
N GLU A 39 -7.53 9.56 0.31
CA GLU A 39 -6.72 9.09 -0.83
C GLU A 39 -7.54 8.31 -1.88
N LYS A 40 -8.85 8.11 -1.62
CA LYS A 40 -9.73 7.22 -2.39
C LYS A 40 -9.12 5.84 -2.62
N MET A 41 -8.45 5.32 -1.61
CA MET A 41 -7.86 3.99 -1.58
C MET A 41 -8.86 3.00 -0.97
N ALA A 42 -9.37 2.06 -1.76
CA ALA A 42 -10.34 1.06 -1.29
C ALA A 42 -9.67 -0.15 -0.63
N LEU A 43 -8.42 -0.43 -1.00
CA LEU A 43 -7.59 -1.47 -0.41
C LEU A 43 -6.13 -1.10 -0.62
N GLU A 44 -5.34 -1.17 0.44
CA GLU A 44 -3.89 -1.31 0.36
C GLU A 44 -3.51 -2.57 1.14
N ALA A 45 -2.69 -3.41 0.54
CA ALA A 45 -2.08 -4.56 1.20
C ALA A 45 -0.61 -4.66 0.84
N ILE A 46 0.23 -4.85 1.85
CA ILE A 46 1.68 -4.89 1.71
C ILE A 46 2.17 -6.27 2.12
N PHE A 47 2.85 -6.95 1.20
CA PHE A 47 3.49 -8.23 1.44
C PHE A 47 5.00 -8.06 1.48
N MET A 48 5.67 -8.91 2.26
CA MET A 48 7.14 -8.91 2.38
C MET A 48 7.69 -10.20 1.78
N GLU A 49 8.64 -10.06 0.86
CA GLU A 49 9.45 -11.13 0.32
C GLU A 49 10.86 -11.03 0.94
N GLU A 50 11.40 -12.16 1.38
CA GLU A 50 12.78 -12.24 1.88
C GLU A 50 13.42 -13.55 1.42
N ASP A 51 14.47 -13.43 0.62
CA ASP A 51 15.21 -14.56 0.07
C ASP A 51 16.72 -14.28 0.04
N ALA A 52 17.49 -15.16 -0.61
CA ALA A 52 18.94 -15.01 -0.73
C ALA A 52 19.38 -13.76 -1.53
N LYS A 53 18.47 -13.11 -2.27
CA LYS A 53 18.72 -11.89 -3.04
C LYS A 53 18.41 -10.63 -2.23
N GLY A 54 17.81 -10.76 -1.04
CA GLY A 54 17.49 -9.67 -0.14
C GLY A 54 16.01 -9.57 0.15
N MET A 55 15.58 -8.38 0.60
CA MET A 55 14.20 -8.10 0.95
C MET A 55 13.51 -7.24 -0.11
N ALA A 56 12.22 -7.48 -0.31
CA ALA A 56 11.35 -6.63 -1.10
C ALA A 56 9.98 -6.50 -0.45
N LEU A 57 9.32 -5.39 -0.74
CA LEU A 57 7.92 -5.17 -0.40
C LEU A 57 7.09 -5.20 -1.68
N ILE A 58 5.92 -5.81 -1.59
CA ILE A 58 4.97 -5.97 -2.70
C ILE A 58 3.69 -5.28 -2.27
N TRP A 59 3.36 -4.17 -2.94
CA TRP A 59 2.13 -3.42 -2.75
C TRP A 59 1.02 -3.97 -3.62
N VAL A 60 -0.17 -4.07 -3.07
CA VAL A 60 -1.41 -4.38 -3.77
C VAL A 60 -2.41 -3.29 -3.43
N ASP A 61 -2.78 -2.50 -4.45
CA ASP A 61 -3.61 -1.32 -4.26
C ASP A 61 -4.85 -1.41 -5.12
N LEU A 62 -6.02 -1.08 -4.56
CA LEU A 62 -7.25 -0.82 -5.29
C LEU A 62 -7.62 0.64 -5.10
N GLN A 63 -7.20 1.50 -6.01
CA GLN A 63 -7.33 2.95 -5.86
C GLN A 63 -8.29 3.56 -6.89
N GLY A 64 -9.08 4.55 -6.47
CA GLY A 64 -9.84 5.47 -7.33
C GLY A 64 -9.01 6.68 -7.78
N GLU A 65 -9.64 7.68 -8.38
CA GLU A 65 -8.99 8.98 -8.67
C GLU A 65 -8.95 9.85 -7.41
N GLY A 66 -7.93 9.69 -6.57
CA GLY A 66 -7.78 10.38 -5.28
C GLY A 66 -6.55 11.27 -5.17
N THR A 67 -6.31 11.77 -3.97
CA THR A 67 -5.10 12.53 -3.60
C THR A 67 -3.92 11.57 -3.42
N ASP A 68 -2.73 11.96 -3.86
CA ASP A 68 -1.50 11.20 -3.62
C ASP A 68 -1.11 11.32 -2.14
N VAL A 69 -0.64 10.22 -1.53
CA VAL A 69 -0.13 10.19 -0.14
C VAL A 69 0.92 11.29 0.13
N GLN A 70 1.65 11.71 -0.91
CA GLN A 70 2.63 12.79 -0.83
C GLN A 70 2.04 14.15 -0.45
N ASP A 71 0.76 14.37 -0.73
CA ASP A 71 0.04 15.61 -0.42
C ASP A 71 -0.77 15.49 0.89
N SER A 72 -0.68 14.36 1.59
CA SER A 72 -1.44 14.11 2.81
C SER A 72 -0.94 14.93 4.01
N ALA A 73 -1.91 15.50 4.74
CA ALA A 73 -1.69 16.20 6.01
C ALA A 73 -1.71 15.25 7.23
N HIS A 74 -2.00 13.96 7.04
CA HIS A 74 -2.10 13.02 8.14
C HIS A 74 -0.71 12.70 8.71
N PRO A 75 -0.52 12.75 10.05
CA PRO A 75 0.77 12.47 10.67
C PRO A 75 1.31 11.06 10.39
N ILE A 76 0.42 10.07 10.21
CA ILE A 76 0.83 8.70 9.89
C ILE A 76 1.45 8.61 8.50
N ASP A 77 0.97 9.37 7.51
CA ASP A 77 1.52 9.36 6.15
C ASP A 77 2.92 9.97 6.10
N GLN A 78 3.18 10.99 6.92
CA GLN A 78 4.53 11.55 7.05
C GLN A 78 5.51 10.54 7.65
N VAL A 79 5.06 9.74 8.63
CA VAL A 79 5.86 8.62 9.17
C VAL A 79 6.05 7.54 8.12
N HIS A 80 4.99 7.19 7.38
CA HIS A 80 5.01 6.21 6.31
C HIS A 80 6.04 6.57 5.22
N LEU A 81 6.01 7.82 4.76
CA LEU A 81 6.92 8.39 3.77
C LEU A 81 8.37 8.48 4.27
N ALA A 82 8.58 8.72 5.57
CA ALA A 82 9.91 8.73 6.15
C ALA A 82 10.55 7.33 6.10
N TYR A 83 9.81 6.29 6.53
CA TYR A 83 10.27 4.91 6.40
C TYR A 83 10.47 4.52 4.93
N TRP A 84 9.55 4.91 4.03
CA TRP A 84 9.67 4.67 2.60
C TRP A 84 11.02 5.16 2.05
N ARG A 85 11.35 6.43 2.31
CA ARG A 85 12.60 7.05 1.82
C ARG A 85 13.85 6.34 2.34
N GLU A 86 13.81 5.90 3.60
CA GLU A 86 14.93 5.22 4.27
C GLU A 86 15.09 3.75 3.85
N CYS A 87 13.99 3.05 3.57
CA CYS A 87 13.98 1.60 3.36
C CYS A 87 13.99 1.23 1.87
N ILE A 88 13.28 1.95 1.01
CA ILE A 88 13.14 1.58 -0.40
C ILE A 88 14.38 1.99 -1.20
N ASP A 89 14.90 1.04 -1.99
CA ASP A 89 16.04 1.29 -2.87
C ASP A 89 15.59 1.90 -4.19
N SER A 90 15.61 3.23 -4.25
CA SER A 90 15.28 4.00 -5.45
C SER A 90 16.25 3.79 -6.62
N SER A 91 17.39 3.11 -6.43
CA SER A 91 18.30 2.76 -7.53
C SER A 91 17.82 1.54 -8.32
N VAL A 92 16.93 0.73 -7.74
CA VAL A 92 16.30 -0.43 -8.39
C VAL A 92 14.91 -0.02 -8.86
N PRO A 93 14.63 -0.05 -10.17
CA PRO A 93 13.30 0.28 -10.68
C PRO A 93 12.22 -0.63 -10.08
N PRO A 94 11.06 -0.09 -9.71
CA PRO A 94 9.94 -0.91 -9.28
C PRO A 94 9.46 -1.81 -10.43
N VAL A 95 8.96 -2.98 -10.07
CA VAL A 95 8.37 -3.92 -11.04
C VAL A 95 6.85 -3.86 -10.88
N GLU A 96 6.17 -3.19 -11.82
CA GLU A 96 4.70 -3.22 -11.92
C GLU A 96 4.29 -4.54 -12.60
N LEU A 97 3.40 -5.29 -11.97
CA LEU A 97 2.86 -6.53 -12.49
C LEU A 97 1.49 -6.26 -13.15
N THR A 98 1.29 -6.85 -14.32
CA THR A 98 0.00 -6.78 -15.01
C THR A 98 -0.97 -7.78 -14.41
N SER A 99 -2.11 -7.31 -13.92
CA SER A 99 -3.22 -8.19 -13.55
C SER A 99 -3.79 -8.85 -14.81
N VAL A 100 -3.70 -10.18 -14.87
CA VAL A 100 -4.22 -10.97 -16.00
C VAL A 100 -5.58 -11.60 -15.72
N ASN A 101 -5.97 -11.72 -14.44
CA ASN A 101 -7.27 -12.19 -13.97
C ASN A 101 -7.57 -11.61 -12.58
N CYS A 102 -8.84 -11.33 -12.29
CA CYS A 102 -9.29 -10.87 -10.98
C CYS A 102 -10.73 -11.36 -10.73
N PHE A 103 -10.93 -12.08 -9.62
CA PHE A 103 -12.25 -12.58 -9.21
C PHE A 103 -12.51 -12.17 -7.76
N ALA A 104 -13.72 -11.72 -7.45
CA ALA A 104 -14.14 -11.40 -6.10
C ALA A 104 -15.49 -12.08 -5.82
N ASP A 105 -15.70 -12.53 -4.58
CA ASP A 105 -17.04 -12.90 -4.12
C ASP A 105 -17.96 -11.67 -4.24
N PRO A 106 -19.21 -11.80 -4.69
CA PRO A 106 -20.13 -10.66 -4.83
C PRO A 106 -20.27 -9.80 -3.56
N LYS A 107 -20.14 -10.40 -2.36
CA LYS A 107 -20.17 -9.65 -1.10
C LYS A 107 -18.95 -8.75 -0.94
N VAL A 108 -17.78 -9.23 -1.37
CA VAL A 108 -16.52 -8.45 -1.36
C VAL A 108 -16.62 -7.34 -2.40
N GLN A 109 -17.14 -7.63 -3.59
CA GLN A 109 -17.37 -6.62 -4.62
C GLN A 109 -18.31 -5.52 -4.12
N LEU A 110 -19.42 -5.87 -3.46
CA LEU A 110 -20.35 -4.92 -2.86
C LEU A 110 -19.70 -4.11 -1.72
N ALA A 111 -18.92 -4.75 -0.85
CA ALA A 111 -18.22 -4.06 0.23
C ALA A 111 -17.22 -3.03 -0.30
N LEU A 112 -16.48 -3.38 -1.36
CA LEU A 112 -15.53 -2.45 -2.02
C LEU A 112 -16.25 -1.29 -2.73
N LEU A 113 -17.39 -1.57 -3.38
CA LEU A 113 -18.21 -0.54 -4.03
C LEU A 113 -18.83 0.44 -3.00
N ALA A 114 -19.37 -0.09 -1.89
CA ALA A 114 -19.91 0.70 -0.79
C ALA A 114 -18.82 1.56 -0.12
N ALA A 115 -17.63 0.99 0.14
CA ALA A 115 -16.50 1.72 0.71
C ALA A 115 -16.06 2.91 -0.17
N ALA A 116 -16.30 2.85 -1.47
CA ALA A 116 -16.00 3.93 -2.40
C ALA A 116 -17.16 4.88 -2.70
N GLY A 117 -18.26 4.79 -1.93
CA GLY A 117 -19.43 5.63 -2.10
C GLY A 117 -20.18 5.40 -3.42
N MET A 118 -20.01 4.24 -4.05
CA MET A 118 -20.73 3.84 -5.26
C MET A 118 -21.69 2.71 -4.93
N GLY A 119 -22.90 3.03 -4.45
CA GLY A 119 -23.84 1.98 -4.04
C GLY A 119 -25.18 2.40 -3.44
N GLU A 120 -25.60 3.65 -3.56
CA GLU A 120 -26.97 4.06 -3.18
C GLU A 120 -27.56 4.97 -4.27
N ASP A 121 -28.51 4.41 -5.03
CA ASP A 121 -29.68 5.11 -5.57
C ASP A 121 -30.91 4.54 -4.86
#